data_AF-A0A847CFM5-F1
#
_entry.id   AF-A0A847CFM5-F1
#
_cell.length_a   1.000
_cell.length_b   1.000
_cell.length_c   1.000
_cell.angle_alpha   90.00
_cell.angle_beta   90.00
_cell.angle_gamma   90.00
#
_symmetry.space_group_name_H-M   'P 1'
#
loop_
_entity.id
_entity.type
_entity.pdbx_description
1 polymer ?
#
loop_
_entity_poly.entity_id
_entity_poly.type
_entity_poly.pdbx_seq_one_letter_code
_entity_poly.pdbx_strand_id
1 'polypeptide(L)'
;MRISYNEFHISKKIRDLCNFNEGLFASSGNVVFANMKNVRDFQLKFNQLLKNKKLEDKQVSAGNLNAMGLIDEIMHYVCMLYRRDIHHSIISDFYYALEKKYTKEKFDEFLLFFMKEFPPVEVYKGNITAEDFLNKTSIDIGTALQRPNREQLIEELILLHLANENPAFNQFKLLFDDSNLARNKIYKEGWAIICGIAKTLPSFGPFNHDLISLLKEPMVFAPNSLKDQLDYIQRHWKDMLGEWIKRLLSGMDTISEEEKAAWAPINGGGSNGPDMAPFSYDDLIKEYERYSPDKDWMPKVILMAKTVLVWLYQLTKKYGYPIERLDQIPDAELDTLRDEGFTGLWLIGLWERSSASKRIKQLCGNPEAAA
;
A
#
# COMPACT_ATOMS: atom_id res chain seq x y z
N MET A 1 -8.28 -17.19 -23.53
CA MET A 1 -9.52 -17.26 -22.71
C MET A 1 -9.52 -16.06 -21.78
N ARG A 2 -10.65 -15.37 -21.58
CA ARG A 2 -10.69 -14.20 -20.69
C ARG A 2 -10.62 -14.64 -19.23
N ILE A 3 -9.89 -13.89 -18.42
CA ILE A 3 -9.71 -14.09 -16.99
C ILE A 3 -10.82 -13.32 -16.26
N SER A 4 -11.48 -13.96 -15.29
CA SER A 4 -12.41 -13.31 -14.38
C SER A 4 -11.63 -12.42 -13.41
N TYR A 5 -12.18 -11.25 -13.13
CA TYR A 5 -11.62 -10.30 -12.19
C TYR A 5 -12.73 -9.74 -11.31
N ASN A 6 -12.40 -9.17 -10.16
CA ASN A 6 -13.27 -8.34 -9.34
C ASN A 6 -12.62 -6.96 -9.17
N GLU A 7 -13.41 -5.91 -8.94
CA GLU A 7 -12.90 -4.54 -8.81
C GLU A 7 -13.49 -3.84 -7.60
N PHE A 8 -12.68 -3.03 -6.90
CA PHE A 8 -13.20 -2.21 -5.82
C PHE A 8 -14.30 -1.26 -6.33
N HIS A 9 -15.44 -1.29 -5.66
CA HIS A 9 -16.61 -0.52 -6.03
C HIS A 9 -16.40 0.99 -5.86
N ILE A 10 -16.38 1.69 -6.99
CA ILE A 10 -16.57 3.15 -7.02
C ILE A 10 -17.81 3.42 -7.84
N SER A 11 -18.78 4.07 -7.23
CA SER A 11 -20.02 4.45 -7.90
C SER A 11 -19.72 5.26 -9.17
N LYS A 12 -20.50 5.00 -10.21
CA LYS A 12 -20.42 5.71 -11.49
C LYS A 12 -20.41 7.23 -11.28
N LYS A 13 -21.28 7.70 -10.38
CA LYS A 13 -21.41 9.11 -10.00
C LYS A 13 -20.09 9.71 -9.51
N ILE A 14 -19.34 9.00 -8.66
CA ILE A 14 -18.04 9.51 -8.19
C ILE A 14 -16.98 9.41 -9.29
N ARG A 15 -16.96 8.33 -10.07
CA ARG A 15 -16.06 8.22 -11.24
C ARG A 15 -16.24 9.40 -12.20
N ASP A 16 -17.48 9.76 -12.51
CA ASP A 16 -17.84 10.88 -13.36
C ASP A 16 -17.39 12.22 -12.75
N LEU A 17 -17.68 12.45 -11.45
CA LEU A 17 -17.32 13.69 -10.76
C LEU A 17 -15.81 13.89 -10.60
N CYS A 18 -15.04 12.81 -10.44
CA CYS A 18 -13.58 12.84 -10.33
C CYS A 18 -12.88 12.76 -11.69
N ASN A 19 -13.60 12.57 -12.80
CA ASN A 19 -13.05 12.23 -14.11
C ASN A 19 -11.98 11.12 -13.99
N PHE A 20 -12.38 10.01 -13.38
CA PHE A 20 -11.50 8.87 -13.10
C PHE A 20 -12.05 7.60 -13.77
N ASN A 21 -11.34 7.14 -14.78
CA ASN A 21 -11.72 6.03 -15.64
C ASN A 21 -10.88 4.76 -15.42
N GLU A 22 -9.93 4.77 -14.49
CA GLU A 22 -9.12 3.59 -14.18
C GLU A 22 -9.70 2.75 -13.04
N GLY A 23 -9.16 1.54 -12.86
CA GLY A 23 -9.36 0.75 -11.64
C GLY A 23 -8.40 1.23 -10.54
N LEU A 24 -8.87 1.24 -9.30
CA LEU A 24 -8.00 1.43 -8.13
C LEU A 24 -7.32 0.11 -7.74
N PHE A 25 -8.13 -0.94 -7.72
CA PHE A 25 -7.84 -2.31 -7.27
C PHE A 25 -8.57 -3.25 -8.22
N ALA A 26 -7.95 -4.36 -8.59
CA ALA A 26 -8.58 -5.36 -9.45
C ALA A 26 -7.98 -6.74 -9.14
N SER A 27 -8.75 -7.64 -8.55
CA SER A 27 -8.28 -8.99 -8.20
C SER A 27 -8.68 -10.00 -9.27
N SER A 28 -7.78 -10.88 -9.72
CA SER A 28 -8.10 -11.87 -10.76
C SER A 28 -7.76 -13.30 -10.33
N GLY A 29 -8.28 -13.73 -9.18
CA GLY A 29 -7.97 -15.03 -8.56
C GLY A 29 -6.55 -15.15 -7.99
N ASN A 30 -5.65 -14.27 -8.40
CA ASN A 30 -4.37 -13.96 -7.77
C ASN A 30 -4.48 -12.55 -7.20
N VAL A 31 -4.07 -12.34 -5.94
CA VAL A 31 -4.03 -11.00 -5.32
C VAL A 31 -3.15 -10.10 -6.18
N VAL A 32 -3.76 -9.12 -6.84
CA VAL A 32 -3.08 -8.05 -7.59
C VAL A 32 -3.05 -6.84 -6.69
N PHE A 33 -1.94 -6.10 -6.73
CA PHE A 33 -1.66 -5.02 -5.80
C PHE A 33 -2.35 -3.72 -6.20
N ALA A 34 -2.71 -2.92 -5.20
CA ALA A 34 -2.98 -1.50 -5.32
C ALA A 34 -2.03 -0.84 -6.33
N ASN A 35 -2.60 -0.25 -7.38
CA ASN A 35 -1.81 0.64 -8.21
C ASN A 35 -1.64 1.94 -7.42
N MET A 36 -0.59 2.03 -6.60
CA MET A 36 -0.37 3.16 -5.69
C MET A 36 -0.34 4.51 -6.42
N LYS A 37 0.05 4.52 -7.70
CA LYS A 37 -0.09 5.70 -8.56
C LYS A 37 -1.56 6.06 -8.75
N ASN A 38 -2.40 5.11 -9.20
CA ASN A 38 -3.84 5.33 -9.35
C ASN A 38 -4.53 5.70 -8.02
N VAL A 39 -4.12 5.10 -6.89
CA VAL A 39 -4.63 5.42 -5.55
C VAL A 39 -4.34 6.88 -5.20
N ARG A 40 -3.10 7.34 -5.39
CA ARG A 40 -2.72 8.74 -5.16
C ARG A 40 -3.43 9.70 -6.12
N ASP A 41 -3.47 9.37 -7.41
CA ASP A 41 -4.14 10.19 -8.42
C ASP A 41 -5.64 10.34 -8.12
N PHE A 42 -6.31 9.25 -7.72
CA PHE A 42 -7.70 9.28 -7.30
C PHE A 42 -7.90 10.04 -6.00
N GLN A 43 -7.04 9.84 -4.99
CA GLN A 43 -7.10 10.55 -3.72
C GLN A 43 -7.03 12.06 -3.92
N LEU A 44 -6.12 12.54 -4.76
CA LEU A 44 -6.02 13.98 -5.10
C LEU A 44 -7.32 14.49 -5.73
N LYS A 45 -7.83 13.79 -6.76
CA LYS A 45 -9.08 14.14 -7.45
C LYS A 45 -10.29 14.14 -6.50
N PHE A 46 -10.37 13.13 -5.63
CA PHE A 46 -11.46 12.97 -4.67
C PHE A 46 -11.42 14.04 -3.58
N ASN A 47 -10.26 14.34 -3.01
CA ASN A 47 -10.12 15.42 -2.04
C ASN A 47 -10.39 16.80 -2.65
N GLN A 48 -10.05 17.01 -3.92
CA GLN A 48 -10.43 18.21 -4.66
C GLN A 48 -11.96 18.32 -4.84
N LEU A 49 -12.63 17.21 -5.17
CA LEU A 49 -14.10 17.15 -5.23
C LEU A 49 -14.74 17.49 -3.87
N LEU A 50 -14.19 16.95 -2.77
CA LEU A 50 -14.66 17.23 -1.41
C LEU A 50 -14.48 18.70 -1.05
N LYS A 51 -13.33 19.29 -1.38
CA LYS A 51 -13.07 20.73 -1.21
C LYS A 51 -14.09 21.59 -1.96
N ASN A 52 -14.35 21.26 -3.24
CA ASN A 52 -15.34 21.97 -4.04
C ASN A 52 -16.77 21.88 -3.47
N LYS A 53 -17.08 20.80 -2.73
CA LYS A 53 -18.35 20.60 -2.04
C LYS A 53 -18.38 21.13 -0.60
N LYS A 54 -17.32 21.81 -0.14
CA LYS A 54 -17.16 22.30 1.25
C LYS A 54 -17.25 21.18 2.30
N LEU A 55 -16.69 20.01 1.97
CA LEU A 55 -16.58 18.83 2.84
C LEU A 55 -15.11 18.55 3.17
N GLU A 56 -14.38 19.58 3.57
CA GLU A 56 -12.93 19.52 3.82
C GLU A 56 -12.59 18.63 5.03
N ASP A 57 -13.52 18.50 5.97
CA ASP A 57 -13.49 17.61 7.12
C ASP A 57 -13.55 16.11 6.75
N LYS A 58 -13.90 15.79 5.51
CA LYS A 58 -14.05 14.42 5.00
C LYS A 58 -12.91 13.99 4.07
N GLN A 59 -11.82 14.76 4.00
CA GLN A 59 -10.67 14.40 3.18
C GLN A 59 -10.05 13.08 3.65
N VAL A 60 -9.54 12.32 2.69
CA VAL A 60 -8.95 11.00 2.92
C VAL A 60 -7.46 10.99 2.57
N SER A 61 -6.66 10.21 3.30
CA SER A 61 -5.26 9.96 2.95
C SER A 61 -5.14 8.84 1.91
N ALA A 62 -4.01 8.80 1.20
CA ALA A 62 -3.74 7.74 0.22
C ALA A 62 -3.57 6.38 0.91
N GLY A 63 -2.95 6.34 2.08
CA GLY A 63 -2.80 5.14 2.91
C GLY A 63 -4.13 4.61 3.41
N ASN A 64 -5.04 5.46 3.89
CA ASN A 64 -6.39 5.04 4.30
C ASN A 64 -7.19 4.48 3.11
N LEU A 65 -7.12 5.14 1.94
CA LEU A 65 -7.74 4.64 0.71
C LEU A 65 -7.15 3.29 0.27
N ASN A 66 -5.83 3.14 0.38
CA ASN A 66 -5.12 1.88 0.14
C ASN A 66 -5.56 0.78 1.11
N ALA A 67 -5.64 1.08 2.41
CA ALA A 67 -6.06 0.16 3.46
C ALA A 67 -7.44 -0.44 3.17
N MET A 68 -8.40 0.42 2.84
CA MET A 68 -9.76 0.02 2.50
C MET A 68 -9.78 -0.89 1.26
N GLY A 69 -9.05 -0.53 0.20
CA GLY A 69 -8.96 -1.36 -1.00
C GLY A 69 -8.28 -2.70 -0.77
N LEU A 70 -7.23 -2.74 0.06
CA LEU A 70 -6.58 -3.99 0.45
C LEU A 70 -7.54 -4.92 1.20
N ILE A 71 -8.32 -4.38 2.15
CA ILE A 71 -9.33 -5.16 2.87
C ILE A 71 -10.31 -5.80 1.89
N ASP A 72 -10.82 -5.03 0.93
CA ASP A 72 -11.73 -5.51 -0.12
C ASP A 72 -11.10 -6.62 -0.99
N GLU A 73 -9.85 -6.44 -1.44
CA GLU A 73 -9.12 -7.46 -2.20
C GLU A 73 -8.92 -8.77 -1.40
N ILE A 74 -8.66 -8.65 -0.11
CA ILE A 74 -8.56 -9.81 0.79
C ILE A 74 -9.92 -10.51 0.89
N MET A 75 -11.02 -9.77 0.99
CA MET A 75 -12.35 -10.37 1.05
C MET A 75 -12.68 -11.16 -0.23
N HIS A 76 -12.38 -10.60 -1.40
CA HIS A 76 -12.47 -11.34 -2.67
C HIS A 76 -11.61 -12.59 -2.67
N TYR A 77 -10.40 -12.51 -2.14
CA TYR A 77 -9.52 -13.66 -2.04
C TYR A 77 -10.08 -14.74 -1.12
N VAL A 78 -10.67 -14.38 0.03
CA VAL A 78 -11.36 -15.31 0.94
C VAL A 78 -12.57 -15.95 0.25
N CYS A 79 -13.36 -15.19 -0.51
CA CYS A 79 -14.45 -15.75 -1.33
C CYS A 79 -13.92 -16.79 -2.34
N MET A 80 -12.79 -16.51 -3.00
CA MET A 80 -12.15 -17.44 -3.91
C MET A 80 -11.63 -18.69 -3.19
N LEU A 81 -10.96 -18.55 -2.04
CA LEU A 81 -10.50 -19.68 -1.22
C LEU A 81 -11.66 -20.58 -0.82
N TYR A 82 -12.77 -19.99 -0.36
CA TYR A 82 -13.97 -20.74 -0.01
C TYR A 82 -14.53 -21.50 -1.22
N ARG A 83 -14.58 -20.87 -2.40
CA ARG A 83 -14.95 -21.55 -3.64
C ARG A 83 -13.98 -22.66 -4.00
N ARG A 84 -12.67 -22.50 -3.79
CA ARG A 84 -11.67 -23.50 -4.19
C ARG A 84 -11.66 -24.71 -3.26
N ASP A 85 -11.71 -24.46 -1.96
CA ASP A 85 -11.38 -25.46 -0.94
C ASP A 85 -12.61 -26.06 -0.25
N ILE A 86 -13.74 -25.34 -0.22
CA ILE A 86 -14.90 -25.70 0.59
C ILE A 86 -16.14 -25.98 -0.27
N HIS A 87 -16.60 -25.03 -1.07
CA HIS A 87 -17.83 -25.17 -1.85
C HIS A 87 -17.76 -24.44 -3.19
N HIS A 88 -17.49 -25.20 -4.25
CA HIS A 88 -17.22 -24.69 -5.60
C HIS A 88 -18.38 -23.87 -6.17
N SER A 89 -19.62 -24.25 -5.87
CA SER A 89 -20.83 -23.66 -6.45
C SER A 89 -21.54 -22.63 -5.55
N ILE A 90 -20.92 -22.15 -4.47
CA ILE A 90 -21.63 -21.30 -3.47
C ILE A 90 -22.28 -20.06 -4.10
N ILE A 91 -21.57 -19.41 -5.03
CA ILE A 91 -22.08 -18.22 -5.69
C ILE A 91 -23.21 -18.57 -6.67
N SER A 92 -23.11 -19.71 -7.35
CA SER A 92 -24.18 -20.25 -8.18
C SER A 92 -25.42 -20.57 -7.33
N ASP A 93 -25.25 -21.11 -6.12
CA ASP A 93 -26.37 -21.40 -5.22
C ASP A 93 -27.10 -20.11 -4.81
N PHE A 94 -26.35 -19.06 -4.48
CA PHE A 94 -26.92 -17.73 -4.23
C PHE A 94 -27.68 -17.21 -5.45
N TYR A 95 -27.07 -17.28 -6.63
CA TYR A 95 -27.68 -16.87 -7.89
C TYR A 95 -29.00 -17.62 -8.15
N TYR A 96 -28.99 -18.95 -8.09
CA TYR A 96 -30.18 -19.77 -8.36
C TYR A 96 -31.29 -19.58 -7.32
N ALA A 97 -30.94 -19.35 -6.06
CA ALA A 97 -31.93 -19.05 -5.03
C ALA A 97 -32.64 -17.70 -5.29
N LEU A 98 -31.89 -16.69 -5.72
CA LEU A 98 -32.44 -15.38 -6.07
C LEU A 98 -33.26 -15.44 -7.36
N GLU A 99 -32.76 -16.13 -8.38
CA GLU A 99 -33.47 -16.38 -9.65
C GLU A 99 -34.80 -17.11 -9.38
N LYS A 100 -34.79 -18.16 -8.56
CA LYS A 100 -36.01 -18.91 -8.20
C LYS A 100 -37.05 -18.03 -7.50
N LYS A 101 -36.62 -17.07 -6.68
CA LYS A 101 -37.54 -16.17 -5.96
C LYS A 101 -38.12 -15.06 -6.85
N TYR A 102 -37.33 -14.51 -7.77
CA TYR A 102 -37.70 -13.30 -8.53
C TYR A 102 -37.95 -13.51 -10.02
N THR A 103 -37.71 -14.71 -10.55
CA THR A 103 -37.53 -15.01 -11.98
C THR A 103 -36.25 -14.44 -12.56
N LYS A 104 -35.77 -15.06 -13.65
CA LYS A 104 -34.56 -14.67 -14.35
C LYS A 104 -34.63 -13.25 -14.88
N GLU A 105 -35.75 -12.86 -15.47
CA GLU A 105 -35.92 -11.56 -16.13
C GLU A 105 -35.81 -10.41 -15.13
N LYS A 106 -36.51 -10.51 -13.98
CA LYS A 106 -36.44 -9.46 -12.95
C LYS A 106 -35.08 -9.42 -12.26
N PHE A 107 -34.43 -10.57 -12.13
CA PHE A 107 -33.12 -10.62 -11.51
C PHE A 107 -32.04 -10.06 -12.43
N ASP A 108 -32.07 -10.39 -13.72
CA ASP A 108 -31.19 -9.78 -14.73
C ASP A 108 -31.42 -8.26 -14.82
N GLU A 109 -32.68 -7.78 -14.77
CA GLU A 109 -32.97 -6.33 -14.69
C GLU A 109 -32.32 -5.68 -13.46
N PHE A 110 -32.36 -6.37 -12.30
CA PHE A 110 -31.69 -5.90 -11.10
C PHE A 110 -30.16 -5.90 -11.22
N LEU A 111 -29.55 -6.91 -11.82
CA LEU A 111 -28.10 -6.94 -12.07
C LEU A 111 -27.66 -5.82 -13.02
N LEU A 112 -28.45 -5.52 -14.04
CA LEU A 112 -28.21 -4.37 -14.91
C LEU A 112 -28.37 -3.03 -14.17
N PHE A 113 -29.37 -2.92 -13.28
CA PHE A 113 -29.52 -1.76 -12.40
C PHE A 113 -28.31 -1.60 -11.45
N PHE A 114 -27.80 -2.70 -10.90
CA PHE A 114 -26.58 -2.71 -10.11
C PHE A 114 -25.38 -2.20 -10.91
N MET A 115 -25.15 -2.73 -12.11
CA MET A 115 -24.08 -2.28 -13.00
C MET A 115 -24.24 -0.82 -13.48
N LYS A 116 -25.46 -0.29 -13.50
CA LYS A 116 -25.67 1.13 -13.80
C LYS A 116 -25.10 2.04 -12.70
N GLU A 117 -25.26 1.64 -11.44
CA GLU A 117 -24.73 2.37 -10.29
C GLU A 117 -23.24 2.09 -10.08
N PHE A 118 -22.81 0.85 -10.30
CA PHE A 118 -21.45 0.34 -10.10
C PHE A 118 -20.93 -0.42 -11.34
N PRO A 119 -20.63 0.27 -12.45
CA PRO A 119 -20.19 -0.37 -13.67
C PRO A 119 -18.77 -0.91 -13.52
N PRO A 120 -18.50 -2.16 -13.96
CA PRO A 120 -17.14 -2.63 -14.19
C PRO A 120 -16.38 -1.68 -15.13
N VAL A 121 -15.06 -1.55 -14.97
CA VAL A 121 -14.26 -0.58 -15.74
C VAL A 121 -14.42 -0.76 -17.25
N GLU A 122 -14.48 -2.00 -17.76
CA GLU A 122 -14.71 -2.24 -19.21
C GLU A 122 -16.04 -1.65 -19.70
N VAL A 123 -17.10 -1.74 -18.89
CA VAL A 123 -18.43 -1.18 -19.19
C VAL A 123 -18.40 0.33 -19.04
N TYR A 124 -17.76 0.85 -17.99
CA TYR A 124 -17.62 2.29 -17.75
C TYR A 124 -16.86 3.01 -18.88
N LYS A 125 -15.78 2.38 -19.40
CA LYS A 125 -15.00 2.90 -20.54
C LYS A 125 -15.76 2.79 -21.88
N GLY A 126 -16.91 2.11 -21.92
CA GLY A 126 -17.67 1.89 -23.14
C GLY A 126 -17.07 0.84 -24.08
N ASN A 127 -16.16 -0.01 -23.59
CA ASN A 127 -15.54 -1.07 -24.38
C ASN A 127 -16.52 -2.23 -24.66
N ILE A 128 -17.55 -2.36 -23.82
CA ILE A 128 -18.58 -3.40 -23.88
C ILE A 128 -19.89 -2.86 -23.26
N THR A 129 -21.04 -3.33 -23.74
CA THR A 129 -22.34 -3.06 -23.11
C THR A 129 -22.50 -3.82 -21.79
N ALA A 130 -23.43 -3.37 -20.93
CA ALA A 130 -23.72 -4.05 -19.67
C ALA A 130 -24.33 -5.45 -19.91
N GLU A 131 -25.17 -5.57 -20.93
CA GLU A 131 -25.83 -6.80 -21.35
C GLU A 131 -24.82 -7.81 -21.90
N ASP A 132 -23.89 -7.37 -22.76
CA ASP A 132 -22.81 -8.23 -23.27
C ASP A 132 -21.87 -8.66 -22.14
N PHE A 133 -21.61 -7.79 -21.16
CA PHE A 133 -20.82 -8.16 -19.99
C PHE A 133 -21.55 -9.21 -19.15
N LEU A 134 -22.84 -9.04 -18.88
CA LEU A 134 -23.62 -9.96 -18.06
C LEU A 134 -23.68 -11.39 -18.66
N ASN A 135 -23.68 -11.48 -19.99
CA ASN A 135 -23.73 -12.75 -20.73
C ASN A 135 -22.37 -13.42 -20.95
N LYS A 136 -21.27 -12.82 -20.48
CA LYS A 136 -19.94 -13.42 -20.58
C LYS A 136 -19.66 -14.43 -19.48
N THR A 137 -18.79 -15.37 -19.82
CA THR A 137 -18.17 -16.31 -18.89
C THR A 137 -16.66 -16.21 -19.04
N SER A 138 -15.97 -16.16 -17.91
CA SER A 138 -14.51 -16.03 -17.83
C SER A 138 -13.92 -17.19 -17.00
N ILE A 139 -12.61 -17.35 -16.98
CA ILE A 139 -11.94 -18.31 -16.08
C ILE A 139 -11.54 -17.59 -14.79
N ASP A 140 -11.96 -18.12 -13.64
CA ASP A 140 -11.37 -17.75 -12.36
C ASP A 140 -10.03 -18.49 -12.21
N ILE A 141 -8.91 -17.75 -12.18
CA ILE A 141 -7.57 -18.35 -12.08
C ILE A 141 -7.40 -19.09 -10.75
N GLY A 142 -8.00 -18.59 -9.68
CA GLY A 142 -7.82 -19.13 -8.34
C GLY A 142 -8.44 -20.53 -8.17
N THR A 143 -9.54 -20.78 -8.88
CA THR A 143 -10.22 -22.09 -8.90
C THR A 143 -9.91 -22.92 -10.15
N ALA A 144 -9.38 -22.29 -11.21
CA ALA A 144 -9.23 -22.84 -12.55
C ALA A 144 -10.56 -23.27 -13.20
N LEU A 145 -11.69 -22.76 -12.71
CA LEU A 145 -13.03 -23.06 -13.22
C LEU A 145 -13.62 -21.89 -14.00
N GLN A 146 -14.65 -22.18 -14.79
CA GLN A 146 -15.44 -21.14 -15.44
C GLN A 146 -16.30 -20.41 -14.40
N ARG A 147 -16.35 -19.08 -14.50
CA ARG A 147 -17.15 -18.19 -13.67
C ARG A 147 -17.95 -17.26 -14.59
N PRO A 148 -19.28 -17.45 -14.68
CA PRO A 148 -20.18 -16.50 -15.32
C PRO A 148 -20.07 -15.12 -14.68
N ASN A 149 -20.16 -14.06 -15.49
CA ASN A 149 -20.12 -12.70 -14.96
C ASN A 149 -21.33 -12.38 -14.05
N ARG A 150 -22.44 -13.11 -14.20
CA ARG A 150 -23.56 -13.07 -13.24
C ARG A 150 -23.12 -13.46 -11.84
N GLU A 151 -22.36 -14.54 -11.70
CA GLU A 151 -21.80 -14.97 -10.42
C GLU A 151 -20.81 -13.95 -9.88
N GLN A 152 -19.97 -13.39 -10.75
CA GLN A 152 -19.09 -12.29 -10.36
C GLN A 152 -19.89 -11.14 -9.71
N LEU A 153 -20.98 -10.69 -10.31
CA LEU A 153 -21.81 -9.62 -9.77
C LEU A 153 -22.47 -9.97 -8.43
N ILE A 154 -22.75 -11.25 -8.14
CA ILE A 154 -23.27 -11.65 -6.82
C ILE A 154 -22.20 -11.48 -5.74
N GLU A 155 -20.96 -11.87 -6.02
CA GLU A 155 -19.85 -11.64 -5.09
C GLU A 155 -19.64 -10.15 -4.85
N GLU A 156 -19.64 -9.36 -5.92
CA GLU A 156 -19.51 -7.91 -5.86
C GLU A 156 -20.65 -7.27 -5.03
N LEU A 157 -21.89 -7.74 -5.22
CA LEU A 157 -23.04 -7.33 -4.42
C LEU A 157 -22.85 -7.63 -2.92
N ILE A 158 -22.32 -8.80 -2.59
CA ILE A 158 -22.04 -9.21 -1.20
C ILE A 158 -21.00 -8.27 -0.59
N LEU A 159 -19.90 -8.01 -1.30
CA LEU A 159 -18.85 -7.14 -0.77
C LEU A 159 -19.30 -5.68 -0.68
N LEU A 160 -20.15 -5.21 -1.59
CA LEU A 160 -20.76 -3.88 -1.47
C LEU A 160 -21.61 -3.75 -0.20
N HIS A 161 -22.41 -4.77 0.12
CA HIS A 161 -23.18 -4.80 1.37
C HIS A 161 -22.26 -4.74 2.59
N LEU A 162 -21.21 -5.57 2.60
CA LEU A 162 -20.25 -5.61 3.71
C LEU A 162 -19.47 -4.29 3.85
N ALA A 163 -19.11 -3.64 2.74
CA ALA A 163 -18.47 -2.33 2.75
C ALA A 163 -19.36 -1.24 3.36
N ASN A 164 -20.67 -1.27 3.10
CA ASN A 164 -21.63 -0.33 3.69
C ASN A 164 -21.96 -0.65 5.16
N GLU A 165 -21.81 -1.90 5.60
CA GLU A 165 -21.98 -2.31 7.00
C GLU A 165 -20.73 -2.00 7.86
N ASN A 166 -19.53 -1.93 7.27
CA ASN A 166 -18.27 -1.73 7.98
C ASN A 166 -18.13 -0.28 8.52
N PRO A 167 -18.09 -0.04 9.85
CA PRO A 167 -18.03 1.32 10.36
C PRO A 167 -16.71 2.05 10.06
N ALA A 168 -15.60 1.33 9.88
CA ALA A 168 -14.30 1.91 9.52
C ALA A 168 -14.29 2.45 8.09
N PHE A 169 -15.24 2.02 7.27
CA PHE A 169 -15.40 2.44 5.89
C PHE A 169 -16.24 3.72 5.76
N ASN A 170 -16.87 4.21 6.85
CA ASN A 170 -17.78 5.35 6.81
C ASN A 170 -17.20 6.63 6.18
N GLN A 171 -15.91 6.91 6.39
CA GLN A 171 -15.22 8.07 5.78
C GLN A 171 -15.22 8.02 4.24
N PHE A 172 -15.33 6.81 3.67
CA PHE A 172 -15.35 6.56 2.23
C PHE A 172 -16.75 6.29 1.68
N LYS A 173 -17.80 6.38 2.50
CA LYS A 173 -19.17 5.99 2.11
C LYS A 173 -19.62 6.61 0.79
N LEU A 174 -19.17 7.83 0.48
CA LEU A 174 -19.46 8.49 -0.81
C LEU A 174 -19.03 7.66 -2.04
N LEU A 175 -17.99 6.84 -1.91
CA LEU A 175 -17.47 5.99 -3.00
C LEU A 175 -18.45 4.86 -3.34
N PHE A 176 -19.05 4.24 -2.34
CA PHE A 176 -19.84 3.00 -2.48
C PHE A 176 -21.23 3.07 -1.84
N ASP A 177 -21.80 4.27 -1.68
CA ASP A 177 -23.11 4.47 -1.11
C ASP A 177 -24.17 3.65 -1.87
N ASP A 178 -24.79 2.71 -1.16
CA ASP A 178 -25.79 1.78 -1.70
C ASP A 178 -27.23 2.30 -1.53
N SER A 179 -27.43 3.55 -1.09
CA SER A 179 -28.76 4.05 -0.70
C SER A 179 -29.78 3.97 -1.84
N ASN A 180 -29.34 4.08 -3.09
CA ASN A 180 -30.20 3.94 -4.26
C ASN A 180 -30.58 2.47 -4.51
N LEU A 181 -29.62 1.55 -4.37
CA LEU A 181 -29.86 0.09 -4.45
C LEU A 181 -30.77 -0.38 -3.32
N ALA A 182 -30.61 0.16 -2.11
CA ALA A 182 -31.42 -0.16 -0.93
C ALA A 182 -32.91 0.18 -1.09
N ARG A 183 -33.30 0.97 -2.11
CA ARG A 183 -34.72 1.19 -2.45
C ARG A 183 -35.33 0.01 -3.21
N ASN A 184 -34.51 -0.81 -3.86
CA ASN A 184 -34.95 -1.99 -4.58
C ASN A 184 -35.22 -3.14 -3.60
N LYS A 185 -36.36 -3.81 -3.76
CA LYS A 185 -36.77 -4.95 -2.94
C LYS A 185 -35.81 -6.14 -3.05
N ILE A 186 -35.29 -6.40 -4.26
CA ILE A 186 -34.37 -7.50 -4.54
C ILE A 186 -33.06 -7.32 -3.78
N TYR A 187 -32.55 -6.09 -3.67
CA TYR A 187 -31.34 -5.78 -2.88
C TYR A 187 -31.52 -6.17 -1.41
N LYS A 188 -32.57 -5.65 -0.76
CA LYS A 188 -32.85 -5.87 0.67
C LYS A 188 -33.14 -7.34 1.01
N GLU A 189 -34.08 -7.94 0.30
CA GLU A 189 -34.48 -9.32 0.58
C GLU A 189 -33.45 -10.32 0.05
N GLY A 190 -32.69 -9.97 -0.98
CA GLY A 190 -31.63 -10.79 -1.52
C GLY A 190 -30.50 -10.97 -0.53
N TRP A 191 -30.11 -9.91 0.18
CA TRP A 191 -29.13 -10.00 1.27
C TRP A 191 -29.53 -11.00 2.35
N ALA A 192 -30.79 -10.96 2.80
CA ALA A 192 -31.30 -11.90 3.80
C ALA A 192 -31.26 -13.36 3.31
N ILE A 193 -31.52 -13.60 2.02
CA ILE A 193 -31.44 -14.94 1.41
C ILE A 193 -29.99 -15.43 1.37
N ILE A 194 -29.06 -14.59 0.92
CA ILE A 194 -27.64 -14.91 0.88
C ILE A 194 -27.13 -15.27 2.28
N CYS A 195 -27.41 -14.44 3.29
CA CYS A 195 -27.05 -14.74 4.67
C CYS A 195 -27.70 -16.02 5.20
N GLY A 196 -28.95 -16.29 4.82
CA GLY A 196 -29.67 -17.51 5.19
C GLY A 196 -29.01 -18.77 4.62
N ILE A 197 -28.63 -18.76 3.34
CA ILE A 197 -27.97 -19.88 2.66
C ILE A 197 -26.56 -20.08 3.23
N ALA A 198 -25.78 -19.02 3.40
CA ALA A 198 -24.41 -19.10 3.92
C ALA A 198 -24.35 -19.86 5.25
N LYS A 199 -25.31 -19.63 6.16
CA LYS A 199 -25.41 -20.35 7.45
C LYS A 199 -25.68 -21.85 7.35
N THR A 200 -26.19 -22.32 6.21
CA THR A 200 -26.46 -23.75 5.98
C THR A 200 -25.30 -24.48 5.32
N LEU A 201 -24.30 -23.75 4.83
CA LEU A 201 -23.14 -24.28 4.14
C LEU A 201 -21.99 -24.56 5.11
N PRO A 202 -20.99 -25.37 4.71
CA PRO A 202 -19.86 -25.70 5.58
C PRO A 202 -19.11 -24.45 6.05
N SER A 203 -18.66 -24.48 7.29
CA SER A 203 -17.88 -23.40 7.88
C SER A 203 -16.43 -23.37 7.37
N PHE A 204 -15.77 -22.23 7.51
CA PHE A 204 -14.40 -21.98 7.05
C PHE A 204 -13.66 -20.99 7.97
N GLY A 205 -12.35 -20.87 7.78
CA GLY A 205 -11.51 -19.93 8.52
C GLY A 205 -11.12 -20.39 9.94
N PRO A 206 -10.34 -19.57 10.66
CA PRO A 206 -9.71 -19.95 11.93
C PRO A 206 -10.71 -20.25 13.06
N PHE A 207 -11.90 -19.66 13.01
CA PHE A 207 -12.94 -19.79 14.03
C PHE A 207 -14.15 -20.61 13.56
N ASN A 208 -14.04 -21.28 12.40
CA ASN A 208 -15.08 -22.14 11.85
C ASN A 208 -16.45 -21.45 11.74
N HIS A 209 -16.48 -20.29 11.09
CA HIS A 209 -17.68 -19.51 10.81
C HIS A 209 -18.21 -19.77 9.39
N ASP A 210 -19.49 -19.45 9.13
CA ASP A 210 -19.99 -19.38 7.75
C ASP A 210 -19.28 -18.26 6.96
N LEU A 211 -19.33 -18.31 5.62
CA LEU A 211 -18.60 -17.37 4.76
C LEU A 211 -18.93 -15.90 5.10
N ILE A 212 -20.19 -15.56 5.35
CA ILE A 212 -20.58 -14.16 5.61
C ILE A 212 -20.10 -13.72 6.99
N SER A 213 -20.25 -14.57 8.01
CA SER A 213 -19.72 -14.29 9.35
C SER A 213 -18.19 -14.17 9.35
N LEU A 214 -17.48 -15.02 8.60
CA LEU A 214 -16.03 -14.94 8.41
C LEU A 214 -15.63 -13.58 7.82
N LEU A 215 -16.25 -13.14 6.72
CA LEU A 215 -15.94 -11.86 6.08
C LEU A 215 -16.23 -10.65 7.00
N LYS A 216 -17.12 -10.80 7.99
CA LYS A 216 -17.43 -9.78 9.00
C LYS A 216 -16.47 -9.75 10.18
N GLU A 217 -15.64 -10.78 10.38
CA GLU A 217 -14.78 -10.86 11.56
C GLU A 217 -13.91 -9.60 11.78
N PRO A 218 -13.21 -9.05 10.77
CA PRO A 218 -12.34 -7.90 11.01
C PRO A 218 -13.14 -6.67 11.46
N MET A 219 -14.27 -6.38 10.80
CA MET A 219 -15.11 -5.22 11.15
C MET A 219 -15.83 -5.39 12.50
N VAL A 220 -16.09 -6.62 12.94
CA VAL A 220 -16.63 -6.91 14.28
C VAL A 220 -15.55 -6.72 15.35
N PHE A 221 -14.32 -7.17 15.08
CA PHE A 221 -13.20 -7.06 16.00
C PHE A 221 -12.74 -5.60 16.17
N ALA A 222 -12.59 -4.88 15.07
CA ALA A 222 -12.07 -3.52 15.03
C ALA A 222 -12.98 -2.59 14.20
N PRO A 223 -14.16 -2.22 14.72
CA PRO A 223 -15.17 -1.50 13.94
C PRO A 223 -14.72 -0.12 13.46
N ASN A 224 -13.77 0.53 14.13
CA ASN A 224 -13.43 1.93 13.88
C ASN A 224 -12.01 2.15 13.35
N SER A 225 -11.30 1.09 12.94
CA SER A 225 -9.88 1.19 12.57
C SER A 225 -9.53 0.23 11.44
N LEU A 226 -9.19 0.76 10.26
CA LEU A 226 -8.74 -0.05 9.11
C LEU A 226 -7.45 -0.80 9.44
N LYS A 227 -6.56 -0.16 10.19
CA LYS A 227 -5.29 -0.75 10.61
C LYS A 227 -5.50 -1.95 11.51
N ASP A 228 -6.37 -1.82 12.51
CA ASP A 228 -6.64 -2.92 13.43
C ASP A 228 -7.42 -4.05 12.73
N GLN A 229 -8.23 -3.73 11.71
CA GLN A 229 -8.82 -4.75 10.83
C GLN A 229 -7.76 -5.52 10.04
N LEU A 230 -6.77 -4.82 9.47
CA LEU A 230 -5.65 -5.46 8.77
C LEU A 230 -4.76 -6.28 9.72
N ASP A 231 -4.51 -5.79 10.95
CA ASP A 231 -3.78 -6.53 11.98
C ASP A 231 -4.54 -7.80 12.42
N TYR A 232 -5.88 -7.72 12.56
CA TYR A 232 -6.72 -8.90 12.80
C TYR A 232 -6.54 -9.93 11.68
N ILE A 233 -6.68 -9.51 10.42
CA ILE A 233 -6.48 -10.39 9.26
C ILE A 233 -5.08 -11.01 9.30
N GLN A 234 -4.06 -10.19 9.56
CA GLN A 234 -2.68 -10.64 9.61
C GLN A 234 -2.47 -11.73 10.67
N ARG A 235 -3.05 -11.56 11.86
CA ARG A 235 -2.86 -12.48 13.00
C ARG A 235 -3.68 -13.75 12.86
N HIS A 236 -4.94 -13.63 12.47
CA HIS A 236 -5.90 -14.73 12.52
C HIS A 236 -6.04 -15.46 11.19
N TRP A 237 -5.83 -14.79 10.05
CA TRP A 237 -6.00 -15.39 8.73
C TRP A 237 -4.67 -15.80 8.09
N LYS A 238 -3.54 -15.68 8.81
CA LYS A 238 -2.21 -16.01 8.31
C LYS A 238 -2.12 -17.38 7.63
N ASP A 239 -2.60 -18.43 8.30
CA ASP A 239 -2.47 -19.80 7.81
C ASP A 239 -3.40 -20.04 6.61
N MET A 240 -4.58 -19.42 6.62
CA MET A 240 -5.55 -19.45 5.53
C MET A 240 -5.04 -18.72 4.28
N LEU A 241 -4.37 -17.59 4.46
CA LEU A 241 -3.84 -16.75 3.37
C LEU A 241 -2.46 -17.23 2.88
N GLY A 242 -1.72 -18.00 3.68
CA GLY A 242 -0.42 -18.57 3.31
C GLY A 242 0.60 -17.53 2.86
N GLU A 243 1.32 -17.80 1.77
CA GLU A 243 2.35 -16.90 1.20
C GLU A 243 1.82 -15.50 0.82
N TRP A 244 0.51 -15.34 0.66
CA TRP A 244 -0.12 -14.06 0.31
C TRP A 244 -0.12 -13.05 1.47
N ILE A 245 0.06 -13.52 2.71
CA ILE A 245 0.24 -12.65 3.89
C ILE A 245 1.47 -11.73 3.76
N LYS A 246 2.54 -12.21 3.12
CA LYS A 246 3.79 -11.43 2.92
C LYS A 246 3.57 -10.24 1.99
N ARG A 247 2.60 -10.37 1.08
CA ARG A 247 2.22 -9.32 0.11
C ARG A 247 1.29 -8.29 0.74
N LEU A 248 0.43 -8.71 1.68
CA LEU A 248 -0.41 -7.87 2.53
C LEU A 248 0.43 -6.95 3.44
N LEU A 249 1.52 -7.47 4.00
CA LEU A 249 2.47 -6.73 4.85
C LEU A 249 3.05 -5.47 4.19
N SER A 250 3.40 -5.53 2.90
CA SER A 250 3.90 -4.35 2.14
C SER A 250 2.86 -3.22 2.07
N GLY A 251 1.58 -3.57 1.98
CA GLY A 251 0.48 -2.61 2.01
C GLY A 251 0.28 -1.96 3.39
N MET A 252 0.47 -2.74 4.47
CA MET A 252 0.40 -2.27 5.85
C MET A 252 1.55 -1.33 6.22
N ASP A 253 2.74 -1.54 5.66
CA ASP A 253 3.88 -0.65 5.88
C ASP A 253 3.57 0.78 5.39
N THR A 254 2.87 0.92 4.25
CA THR A 254 2.48 2.25 3.72
C THR A 254 1.59 3.02 4.70
N ILE A 255 0.60 2.35 5.31
CA ILE A 255 -0.29 2.95 6.31
C ILE A 255 0.50 3.30 7.57
N SER A 256 1.37 2.38 8.00
CA SER A 256 2.21 2.57 9.19
C SER A 256 3.17 3.75 9.02
N GLU A 257 3.69 3.99 7.81
CA GLU A 257 4.50 5.16 7.49
C GLU A 257 3.67 6.45 7.50
N GLU A 258 2.46 6.48 6.94
CA GLU A 258 1.58 7.67 6.96
C GLU A 258 1.06 8.01 8.37
N GLU A 259 0.86 7.03 9.24
CA GLU A 259 0.42 7.24 10.62
C GLU A 259 1.54 7.69 11.56
N LYS A 260 2.82 7.57 11.16
CA LYS A 260 3.92 8.12 11.97
C LYS A 260 3.69 9.62 12.14
N ALA A 261 3.82 10.12 13.36
CA ALA A 261 3.55 11.52 13.69
C ALA A 261 4.32 12.57 12.85
N ALA A 262 5.43 12.17 12.20
CA ALA A 262 6.19 13.00 11.26
C ALA A 262 5.56 13.11 9.85
N TRP A 263 4.62 12.22 9.53
CA TRP A 263 3.91 12.09 8.24
C TRP A 263 2.41 12.19 8.35
N ALA A 264 1.86 12.15 9.58
CA ALA A 264 0.46 12.37 9.86
C ALA A 264 0.01 13.65 9.14
N PRO A 265 -0.78 13.54 8.05
CA PRO A 265 -1.50 14.68 7.57
C PRO A 265 -2.44 15.02 8.72
N ILE A 266 -2.41 16.26 9.19
CA ILE A 266 -3.64 16.80 9.73
C ILE A 266 -4.65 16.64 8.60
N ASN A 267 -5.53 15.66 8.72
CA ASN A 267 -6.57 15.40 7.73
C ASN A 267 -7.34 16.70 7.52
N GLY A 268 -7.42 17.16 6.27
CA GLY A 268 -7.94 18.48 5.96
C GLY A 268 -6.83 19.52 6.02
N GLY A 269 -6.64 20.29 4.95
CA GLY A 269 -5.73 21.45 4.89
C GLY A 269 -6.07 22.58 5.87
N GLY A 270 -6.16 22.26 7.16
CA GLY A 270 -6.21 23.16 8.28
C GLY A 270 -4.80 23.58 8.65
N SER A 271 -4.65 24.88 8.82
CA SER A 271 -3.47 25.67 9.15
C SER A 271 -2.68 25.29 10.42
N ASN A 272 -2.83 24.08 10.96
CA ASN A 272 -2.28 23.68 12.26
C ASN A 272 -1.28 22.49 12.19
N GLY A 273 -0.92 22.03 10.99
CA GLY A 273 0.16 21.05 10.82
C GLY A 273 1.51 21.70 11.04
N PRO A 274 2.54 20.97 11.52
CA PRO A 274 3.90 21.47 11.41
C PRO A 274 4.16 21.82 9.93
N ASP A 275 4.82 22.94 9.69
CA ASP A 275 5.10 23.41 8.34
C ASP A 275 5.84 22.32 7.55
N MET A 276 5.15 21.72 6.57
CA MET A 276 5.69 20.69 5.69
C MET A 276 6.36 21.33 4.46
N ALA A 277 6.68 22.63 4.51
CA ALA A 277 7.61 23.23 3.57
C ALA A 277 8.88 22.37 3.55
N PRO A 278 9.38 21.95 2.37
CA PRO A 278 10.69 21.32 2.31
C PRO A 278 11.69 22.25 2.99
N PHE A 279 12.58 21.69 3.82
CA PHE A 279 13.62 22.47 4.48
C PHE A 279 14.30 23.36 3.44
N SER A 280 14.06 24.66 3.54
CA SER A 280 14.79 25.61 2.73
C SER A 280 16.16 25.75 3.37
N TYR A 281 17.16 25.27 2.65
CA TYR A 281 18.55 25.53 2.97
C TYR A 281 19.01 26.91 2.44
N ASP A 282 18.08 27.77 2.01
CA ASP A 282 18.42 29.14 1.60
C ASP A 282 19.11 29.89 2.74
N ASP A 283 18.81 29.56 3.99
CA ASP A 283 19.49 30.14 5.16
C ASP A 283 20.94 29.65 5.30
N LEU A 284 21.28 28.43 4.87
CA LEU A 284 22.68 27.97 4.77
C LEU A 284 23.44 28.69 3.64
N ILE A 285 22.74 29.08 2.57
CA ILE A 285 23.30 29.88 1.48
C ILE A 285 23.42 31.35 1.89
N LYS A 286 22.58 31.82 2.82
CA LYS A 286 22.60 33.17 3.39
C LYS A 286 23.41 33.30 4.68
N GLU A 287 24.04 32.22 5.15
CA GLU A 287 24.98 32.34 6.26
C GLU A 287 26.07 33.32 5.86
N TYR A 288 26.34 34.29 6.74
CA TYR A 288 27.39 35.28 6.51
C TYR A 288 28.74 34.54 6.44
N GLU A 289 29.25 34.38 5.22
CA GLU A 289 30.54 33.76 4.94
C GLU A 289 31.64 34.51 5.69
N ARG A 290 32.02 33.99 6.86
CA ARG A 290 33.12 34.53 7.66
C ARG A 290 34.43 33.89 7.22
N TYR A 291 34.64 33.77 5.92
CA TYR A 291 35.92 33.32 5.39
C TYR A 291 37.00 34.28 5.90
N SER A 292 37.97 33.72 6.62
CA SER A 292 39.23 34.43 6.80
C SER A 292 39.79 34.73 5.42
N PRO A 293 40.30 35.95 5.15
CA PRO A 293 41.04 36.19 3.92
C PRO A 293 42.11 35.12 3.76
N ASP A 294 42.28 34.59 2.55
CA ASP A 294 43.33 33.62 2.25
C ASP A 294 44.69 34.23 2.56
N LYS A 295 45.18 34.01 3.78
CA LYS A 295 46.46 34.54 4.25
C LYS A 295 47.53 33.49 4.10
N ASP A 296 48.53 33.87 3.29
CA ASP A 296 49.88 33.33 3.07
C ASP A 296 50.10 31.82 2.87
N TRP A 297 49.52 30.94 3.69
CA TRP A 297 49.78 29.50 3.64
C TRP A 297 48.76 28.75 2.78
N MET A 298 47.46 29.08 2.90
CA MET A 298 46.38 28.35 2.24
C MET A 298 46.45 28.37 0.70
N PRO A 299 46.75 29.49 0.01
CA PRO A 299 46.90 29.50 -1.45
C PRO A 299 48.25 28.92 -1.93
N LYS A 300 49.21 28.66 -1.02
CA LYS A 300 50.55 28.15 -1.35
C LYS A 300 50.77 26.70 -0.89
N VAL A 301 49.75 26.05 -0.31
CA VAL A 301 49.89 24.71 0.26
C VAL A 301 50.01 23.65 -0.83
N ILE A 302 51.08 22.88 -0.75
CA ILE A 302 51.24 21.60 -1.44
C ILE A 302 50.93 20.50 -0.42
N LEU A 303 49.75 19.89 -0.56
CA LEU A 303 49.15 18.99 0.43
C LEU A 303 49.39 17.52 0.07
N MET A 304 49.92 16.75 1.03
CA MET A 304 49.96 15.29 0.97
C MET A 304 48.79 14.70 1.73
N ALA A 305 47.87 14.01 1.05
CA ALA A 305 46.78 13.29 1.70
C ALA A 305 47.16 11.84 2.00
N LYS A 306 47.01 11.40 3.25
CA LYS A 306 47.30 10.03 3.69
C LYS A 306 46.10 9.42 4.40
N THR A 307 45.67 8.25 3.94
CA THR A 307 44.80 7.37 4.74
C THR A 307 45.64 6.74 5.84
N VAL A 308 45.36 7.11 7.09
CA VAL A 308 46.26 6.86 8.23
C VAL A 308 46.59 5.39 8.39
N LEU A 309 45.58 4.51 8.46
CA LEU A 309 45.79 3.07 8.65
C LEU A 309 46.66 2.43 7.55
N VAL A 310 46.47 2.84 6.30
CA VAL A 310 47.25 2.35 5.17
C VAL A 310 48.68 2.89 5.25
N TRP A 311 48.84 4.17 5.57
CA TRP A 311 50.13 4.81 5.64
C TRP A 311 50.98 4.26 6.78
N LEU A 312 50.44 4.09 7.98
CA LEU A 312 51.13 3.48 9.12
C LEU A 312 51.60 2.05 8.81
N TYR A 313 50.79 1.27 8.10
CA TYR A 313 51.19 -0.04 7.59
C TYR A 313 52.34 0.03 6.59
N GLN A 314 52.31 0.98 5.64
CA GLN A 314 53.40 1.20 4.68
C GLN A 314 54.70 1.61 5.39
N LEU A 315 54.62 2.48 6.39
CA LEU A 315 55.77 2.89 7.18
C LEU A 315 56.33 1.72 7.98
N THR A 316 55.46 0.87 8.57
CA THR A 316 55.88 -0.37 9.24
C THR A 316 56.71 -1.25 8.31
N LYS A 317 56.30 -1.40 7.04
CA LYS A 317 57.05 -2.14 6.03
C LYS A 317 58.36 -1.45 5.63
N LYS A 318 58.34 -0.12 5.50
CA LYS A 318 59.49 0.69 5.09
C LYS A 318 60.61 0.70 6.14
N TYR A 319 60.25 0.84 7.41
CA TYR A 319 61.20 1.03 8.52
C TYR A 319 61.48 -0.26 9.32
N GLY A 320 60.73 -1.33 9.08
CA GLY A 320 61.04 -2.66 9.63
C GLY A 320 60.64 -2.86 11.10
N TYR A 321 59.84 -1.97 11.67
CA TYR A 321 59.26 -2.13 13.02
C TYR A 321 57.80 -1.66 13.04
N PRO A 322 56.97 -2.15 13.99
CA PRO A 322 55.55 -1.76 14.06
C PRO A 322 55.36 -0.27 14.31
N ILE A 323 54.61 0.38 13.42
CA ILE A 323 54.16 1.77 13.53
C ILE A 323 52.62 1.71 13.44
N GLU A 324 51.96 1.86 14.59
CA GLU A 324 50.51 1.72 14.77
C GLU A 324 49.85 3.02 15.24
N ARG A 325 50.65 3.99 15.69
CA ARG A 325 50.20 5.30 16.16
C ARG A 325 50.95 6.44 15.46
N LEU A 326 50.34 7.62 15.41
CA LEU A 326 50.95 8.78 14.77
C LEU A 326 52.27 9.22 15.43
N ASP A 327 52.40 9.10 16.74
CA ASP A 327 53.62 9.46 17.48
C ASP A 327 54.79 8.50 17.23
N GLN A 328 54.54 7.38 16.56
CA GLN A 328 55.57 6.42 16.15
C GLN A 328 56.07 6.69 14.72
N ILE A 329 55.51 7.69 14.02
CA ILE A 329 56.00 8.08 12.69
C ILE A 329 57.41 8.68 12.87
N PRO A 330 58.44 8.13 12.20
CA PRO A 330 59.79 8.67 12.31
C PRO A 330 59.85 10.12 11.79
N ASP A 331 60.57 10.99 12.49
CA ASP A 331 60.81 12.37 12.03
C ASP A 331 61.46 12.39 10.63
N ALA A 332 62.33 11.41 10.33
CA ALA A 332 62.95 11.26 9.02
C ALA A 332 61.92 11.05 7.87
N GLU A 333 60.75 10.47 8.15
CA GLU A 333 59.68 10.35 7.16
C GLU A 333 59.04 11.71 6.89
N LEU A 334 58.85 12.53 7.93
CA LEU A 334 58.32 13.89 7.82
C LEU A 334 59.33 14.81 7.11
N ASP A 335 60.62 14.64 7.39
CA ASP A 335 61.71 15.31 6.68
C ASP A 335 61.70 14.94 5.19
N THR A 336 61.49 13.65 4.86
CA THR A 336 61.39 13.21 3.46
C THR A 336 60.24 13.92 2.74
N LEU A 337 59.05 13.99 3.35
CA LEU A 337 57.90 14.68 2.75
C LEU A 337 58.18 16.19 2.57
N ARG A 338 58.87 16.81 3.52
CA ARG A 338 59.31 18.21 3.39
C ARG A 338 60.28 18.39 2.22
N ASP A 339 61.27 17.51 2.10
CA ASP A 339 62.32 17.60 1.08
C ASP A 339 61.77 17.30 -0.33
N GLU A 340 60.68 16.52 -0.42
CA GLU A 340 59.87 16.33 -1.63
C GLU A 340 58.98 17.55 -1.97
N GLY A 341 58.94 18.57 -1.11
CA GLY A 341 58.23 19.83 -1.34
C GLY A 341 56.80 19.87 -0.79
N PHE A 342 56.37 18.87 -0.01
CA PHE A 342 55.07 18.93 0.66
C PHE A 342 55.12 19.88 1.85
N THR A 343 54.10 20.73 1.95
CA THR A 343 54.00 21.80 2.97
C THR A 343 52.81 21.60 3.92
N GLY A 344 51.98 20.59 3.65
CA GLY A 344 50.87 20.18 4.50
C GLY A 344 50.64 18.68 4.43
N LEU A 345 50.20 18.10 5.55
CA LEU A 345 49.84 16.69 5.67
C LEU A 345 48.37 16.59 6.08
N TRP A 346 47.55 15.99 5.22
CA TRP A 346 46.13 15.77 5.47
C TRP A 346 45.88 14.31 5.83
N LEU A 347 45.53 14.07 7.09
CA LEU A 347 45.34 12.73 7.63
C LEU A 347 43.86 12.33 7.60
N ILE A 348 43.57 11.26 6.86
CA ILE A 348 42.21 10.72 6.67
C ILE A 348 42.03 9.51 7.58
N GLY A 349 40.96 9.54 8.38
CA GLY A 349 40.56 8.40 9.23
C GLY A 349 41.27 8.34 10.58
N LEU A 350 41.45 9.49 11.23
CA LEU A 350 42.03 9.58 12.58
C LEU A 350 41.05 9.22 13.70
N TRP A 351 39.80 9.63 13.54
CA TRP A 351 38.79 9.47 14.57
C TRP A 351 38.23 8.05 14.58
N GLU A 352 38.03 7.52 15.79
CA GLU A 352 37.31 6.27 16.01
C GLU A 352 35.92 6.36 15.37
N ARG A 353 35.59 5.42 14.50
CA ARG A 353 34.26 5.40 13.86
C ARG A 353 33.32 4.56 14.68
N SER A 354 32.04 4.95 14.66
CA SER A 354 31.03 4.25 15.44
C SER A 354 30.77 2.84 14.90
N SER A 355 30.55 1.91 15.83
CA SER A 355 30.09 0.54 15.54
C SER A 355 28.77 0.55 14.75
N ALA A 356 27.91 1.54 14.98
CA ALA A 356 26.69 1.77 14.22
C ALA A 356 26.96 2.10 12.74
N SER A 357 27.91 3.01 12.45
CA SER A 357 28.28 3.35 11.06
C SER A 357 28.84 2.14 10.31
N LYS A 358 29.68 1.34 10.99
CA LYS A 358 30.18 0.07 10.45
C LYS A 358 29.04 -0.88 10.09
N ARG A 359 28.09 -1.07 11.00
CA ARG A 359 26.95 -1.98 10.79
C ARG A 359 26.09 -1.54 9.61
N ILE A 360 25.82 -0.25 9.46
CA ILE A 360 25.04 0.29 8.34
C ILE A 360 25.75 0.00 7.01
N LYS A 361 27.07 0.27 6.91
CA LYS A 361 27.83 0.02 5.68
C LYS A 361 27.87 -1.45 5.28
N GLN A 362 27.95 -2.34 6.25
CA GLN A 362 27.90 -3.79 6.02
C GLN A 362 26.52 -4.24 5.52
N LEU A 363 25.44 -3.72 6.11
CA LEU A 363 24.08 -3.99 5.65
C LEU A 363 23.82 -3.44 4.24
N CYS A 364 24.47 -2.33 3.87
CA CYS A 364 24.39 -1.72 2.54
C CYS A 364 25.38 -2.32 1.51
N GLY A 365 25.95 -3.50 1.76
CA GLY A 365 26.72 -4.25 0.76
C GLY A 365 28.23 -4.03 0.76
N ASN A 366 28.80 -3.37 1.79
CA ASN A 366 30.26 -3.30 2.00
C ASN A 366 30.67 -4.10 3.26
N PRO A 367 30.77 -5.44 3.16
CA PRO A 367 31.01 -6.32 4.30
C PRO A 367 32.37 -6.10 4.97
N GLU A 368 33.36 -5.62 4.22
CA GLU A 368 34.72 -5.33 4.71
C GLU A 368 34.87 -3.95 5.35
N ALA A 369 33.78 -3.17 5.45
CA ALA A 369 33.82 -1.87 6.09
C ALA A 369 34.32 -2.00 7.54
N ALA A 370 35.45 -1.36 7.84
CA ALA A 370 35.99 -1.24 9.18
C ALA A 370 35.39 -0.03 9.93
N ALA A 371 35.33 -0.15 11.26
CA ALA A 371 35.16 0.97 12.17
C ALA A 371 36.53 1.61 12.38
#